data_AF-A0A388T1D3-F1
#
_entry.id   AF-A0A388T1D3-F1
#
_cell.length_a   1.000
_cell.length_b   1.000
_cell.length_c   1.000
_cell.angle_alpha   90.00
_cell.angle_beta   90.00
_cell.angle_gamma   90.00
#
_symmetry.space_group_name_H-M   'P 1'
#
loop_
_entity.id
_entity.type
_entity.pdbx_description
1 polymer ?
#
loop_
_entity_poly.entity_id
_entity_poly.type
_entity_poly.pdbx_seq_one_letter_code
_entity_poly.pdbx_strand_id
1 'polypeptide(L)'
;MEEGIVDAALAAGLDASAVEALRETAAVNDLDYKLDRWLVNGRSRATVAMVFENDRRMGRSLRLLLKVPATDDTGIRLTKTEYALHSRAYAEASAEFAKAHLTKPAREPVRLGGGRFLTFQHVAGDDLESVEVLTVLLDSVLGTPSEETAGTACTSAEFAGICGTLVSGVLGGWNGRPLTARGELTVAEFLRLHIQDQLEPGGRLHALSREHRTDLIEIAGESRPLVNPFALARGALFGDRRLVRALVGRTHGDLHTDNALVRVRPAIDAAAFHLIDLALYESEGPVTRDPAHLLLYILARRMDTLSASQREALLDYVLAPDERLAGRLPNWLVEVITSLDRAFLGWLEGSGLQPEWRRQRLLSLAGCAMLFLGRKSTNREDHPWFMRLAARAADRFAAMPGVPAPDPDAAPPVAERPPAWRSLPEPLPVTWLSGLLRPRTAARTAARTAVELHLVPYPPLELPAATRPEALEERLLTAGRDARLFGEEEKVDQEDPAVAAGSSGAGLALTRTGQLSAWTGLPHDEWGPVLDRDDLAERLRTLLDALLRVPRPGSADFGIALGIETGGLVVSAGHAHAPPHDATRPRRMAGPPRLLADEILARHELASRGSEVADALVERLLTAFYRGADER
;
A
#
# COMPACT_ATOMS: atom_id res chain seq x y z
N MET A 1 -26.00 18.15 31.05
CA MET A 1 -26.34 18.96 29.86
C MET A 1 -25.41 18.57 28.71
N GLU A 2 -25.41 17.30 28.30
CA GLU A 2 -24.59 16.80 27.18
C GLU A 2 -25.44 16.33 25.99
N GLU A 3 -26.75 16.15 26.21
CA GLU A 3 -27.71 15.85 25.15
C GLU A 3 -27.85 17.08 24.23
N GLY A 4 -27.42 16.93 22.97
CA GLY A 4 -27.55 17.95 21.93
C GLY A 4 -26.25 18.61 21.45
N ILE A 5 -25.08 18.28 22.05
CA ILE A 5 -23.77 18.80 21.61
C ILE A 5 -23.35 18.19 20.26
N VAL A 6 -23.60 16.89 20.08
CA VAL A 6 -23.45 16.18 18.81
C VAL A 6 -24.83 15.65 18.45
N ASP A 7 -25.34 16.04 17.28
CA ASP A 7 -26.61 15.58 16.74
C ASP A 7 -26.71 14.05 16.70
N ALA A 8 -27.89 13.50 17.00
CA ALA A 8 -28.14 12.07 17.07
C ALA A 8 -27.90 11.37 15.72
N ALA A 9 -28.24 12.03 14.60
CA ALA A 9 -27.99 11.46 13.28
C ALA A 9 -26.49 11.42 12.93
N LEU A 10 -25.72 12.41 13.37
CA LEU A 10 -24.26 12.40 13.28
C LEU A 10 -23.67 11.28 14.15
N ALA A 11 -24.10 11.18 15.40
CA ALA A 11 -23.60 10.18 16.33
C ALA A 11 -23.89 8.74 15.88
N ALA A 12 -25.02 8.50 15.23
CA ALA A 12 -25.41 7.17 14.75
C ALA A 12 -24.51 6.61 13.65
N GLY A 13 -23.84 7.46 12.87
CA GLY A 13 -22.91 7.04 11.81
C GLY A 13 -21.44 7.03 12.21
N LEU A 14 -21.11 7.37 13.45
CA LEU A 14 -19.75 7.39 13.98
C LEU A 14 -19.55 6.26 15.00
N ASP A 15 -18.30 5.80 15.13
CA ASP A 15 -17.94 4.90 16.22
C ASP A 15 -17.93 5.62 17.58
N ALA A 16 -17.98 4.85 18.67
CA ALA A 16 -18.09 5.40 20.02
C ALA A 16 -16.92 6.35 20.37
N SER A 17 -15.70 6.02 19.94
CA SER A 17 -14.51 6.85 20.20
C SER A 17 -14.58 8.20 19.49
N ALA A 18 -15.10 8.23 18.26
CA ALA A 18 -15.31 9.47 17.51
C ALA A 18 -16.42 10.34 18.13
N VAL A 19 -17.52 9.73 18.59
CA VAL A 19 -18.60 10.46 19.26
C VAL A 19 -18.13 11.06 20.59
N GLU A 20 -17.41 10.28 21.40
CA GLU A 20 -16.87 10.72 22.68
C GLU A 20 -15.89 11.89 22.47
N ALA A 21 -14.90 11.74 21.60
CA ALA A 21 -13.92 12.78 21.33
C ALA A 21 -14.55 14.07 20.76
N LEU A 22 -15.58 13.96 19.92
CA LEU A 22 -16.33 15.12 19.43
C LEU A 22 -17.09 15.83 20.55
N ARG A 23 -17.75 15.08 21.46
CA ARG A 23 -18.46 15.66 22.60
C ARG A 23 -17.51 16.37 23.55
N GLU A 24 -16.38 15.76 23.88
CA GLU A 24 -15.34 16.37 24.72
C GLU A 24 -14.80 17.65 24.08
N THR A 25 -14.41 17.58 22.81
CA THR A 25 -13.89 18.73 22.06
C THR A 25 -14.92 19.86 22.01
N ALA A 26 -16.18 19.53 21.75
CA ALA A 26 -17.25 20.50 21.67
C ALA A 26 -17.57 21.15 23.02
N ALA A 27 -17.62 20.36 24.10
CA ALA A 27 -17.84 20.86 25.45
C ALA A 27 -16.73 21.82 25.91
N VAL A 28 -15.47 21.52 25.59
CA VAL A 28 -14.32 22.39 25.92
C VAL A 28 -14.35 23.70 25.15
N ASN A 29 -14.84 23.69 23.90
CA ASN A 29 -14.77 24.83 22.99
C ASN A 29 -16.10 25.58 22.81
N ASP A 30 -17.16 25.20 23.53
CA ASP A 30 -18.53 25.75 23.39
C ASP A 30 -19.07 25.64 21.95
N LEU A 31 -18.91 24.44 21.38
CA LEU A 31 -19.34 24.09 20.03
C LEU A 31 -20.58 23.16 20.06
N ASP A 32 -21.37 23.17 18.98
CA ASP A 32 -22.27 22.07 18.65
C ASP A 32 -22.11 21.61 17.19
N TYR A 33 -22.21 20.30 16.96
CA TYR A 33 -22.08 19.68 15.65
C TYR A 33 -23.40 19.08 15.18
N LYS A 34 -23.83 19.44 13.96
CA LYS A 34 -25.02 18.88 13.32
C LYS A 34 -24.69 18.26 11.98
N LEU A 35 -25.28 17.10 11.68
CA LEU A 35 -25.14 16.49 10.36
C LEU A 35 -25.83 17.36 9.29
N ASP A 36 -25.15 17.65 8.20
CA ASP A 36 -25.77 18.10 6.95
C ASP A 36 -26.14 16.85 6.12
N ARG A 37 -25.12 16.06 5.76
CA ARG A 37 -25.28 14.79 5.04
C ARG A 37 -24.05 13.89 5.15
N TRP A 38 -24.25 12.59 5.01
CA TRP A 38 -23.16 11.62 4.84
C TRP A 38 -22.69 11.61 3.38
N LEU A 39 -21.38 11.49 3.18
CA LEU A 39 -20.78 11.34 1.86
C LEU A 39 -20.48 9.86 1.62
N VAL A 40 -21.44 9.14 1.02
CA VAL A 40 -21.40 7.68 0.83
C VAL A 40 -20.63 7.25 -0.43
N ASN A 41 -20.20 8.19 -1.28
CA ASN A 41 -19.53 7.92 -2.55
C ASN A 41 -18.00 7.90 -2.46
N GLY A 42 -17.44 8.03 -1.25
CA GLY A 42 -16.00 7.95 -1.02
C GLY A 42 -15.48 6.52 -1.24
N ARG A 43 -14.42 6.36 -2.04
CA ARG A 43 -13.76 5.06 -2.25
C ARG A 43 -12.92 4.60 -1.05
N SER A 44 -12.69 5.49 -0.07
CA SER A 44 -12.05 5.15 1.20
C SER A 44 -13.03 4.42 2.10
N ARG A 45 -12.56 3.46 2.90
CA ARG A 45 -13.36 2.90 4.01
C ARG A 45 -13.70 3.92 5.09
N ALA A 46 -13.02 5.07 5.10
CA ALA A 46 -13.21 6.15 6.06
C ALA A 46 -14.64 6.71 6.01
N THR A 47 -15.19 7.01 7.19
CA THR A 47 -16.48 7.65 7.31
C THR A 47 -16.32 9.15 7.05
N VAL A 48 -17.08 9.69 6.10
CA VAL A 48 -17.01 11.10 5.70
C VAL A 48 -18.38 11.75 5.78
N ALA A 49 -18.47 12.92 6.40
CA ALA A 49 -19.70 13.69 6.53
C ALA A 49 -19.48 15.17 6.25
N MET A 50 -20.52 15.82 5.75
CA MET A 50 -20.66 17.27 5.87
C MET A 50 -21.35 17.58 7.19
N VAL A 51 -20.76 18.48 7.97
CA VAL A 51 -21.27 18.87 9.29
C VAL A 51 -21.34 20.39 9.41
N PHE A 52 -22.37 20.87 10.10
CA PHE A 52 -22.37 22.23 10.63
C PHE A 52 -21.69 22.23 11.98
N GLU A 53 -20.70 23.07 12.14
CA GLU A 53 -20.10 23.42 13.42
C GLU A 53 -20.62 24.80 13.83
N ASN A 54 -21.26 24.87 14.99
CA ASN A 54 -21.77 26.12 15.55
C ASN A 54 -20.91 26.50 16.76
N ASP A 55 -20.13 27.55 16.61
CA ASP A 55 -19.33 28.15 17.68
C ASP A 55 -20.17 29.19 18.42
N ARG A 56 -20.65 28.82 19.62
CA ARG A 56 -21.53 29.67 20.42
C ARG A 56 -20.79 30.84 21.04
N ARG A 57 -19.51 30.64 21.38
CA ARG A 57 -18.64 31.68 21.94
C ARG A 57 -18.34 32.77 20.92
N MET A 58 -18.11 32.42 19.66
CA MET A 58 -17.85 33.39 18.58
C MET A 58 -19.11 33.82 17.84
N GLY A 59 -20.26 33.18 18.08
CA GLY A 59 -21.50 33.45 17.36
C GLY A 59 -21.41 33.16 15.85
N ARG A 60 -20.67 32.11 15.47
CA ARG A 60 -20.37 31.76 14.07
C ARG A 60 -20.73 30.30 13.78
N SER A 61 -21.33 30.07 12.62
CA SER A 61 -21.51 28.73 12.07
C SER A 61 -20.61 28.51 10.86
N LEU A 62 -19.99 27.34 10.79
CA LEU A 62 -19.22 26.87 9.63
C LEU A 62 -19.80 25.56 9.12
N ARG A 63 -19.76 25.36 7.80
CA ARG A 63 -19.96 24.04 7.19
C ARG A 63 -18.59 23.45 6.89
N LEU A 64 -18.33 22.25 7.42
CA LEU A 64 -17.04 21.58 7.36
C LEU A 64 -17.21 20.14 6.86
N LEU A 65 -16.15 19.62 6.24
CA LEU A 65 -16.03 18.20 5.94
C LEU A 65 -15.34 17.51 7.11
N LEU A 66 -16.04 16.55 7.71
CA LEU A 66 -15.57 15.66 8.76
C LEU A 66 -15.08 14.37 8.12
N LYS A 67 -13.85 13.94 8.42
CA LYS A 67 -13.32 12.64 7.99
C LYS A 67 -12.81 11.85 9.19
N VAL A 68 -13.29 10.62 9.31
CA VAL A 68 -12.93 9.66 10.35
C VAL A 68 -12.32 8.41 9.71
N PRO A 69 -11.02 8.11 9.94
CA PRO A 69 -10.37 6.95 9.36
C PRO A 69 -10.94 5.63 9.91
N ALA A 70 -11.08 4.64 9.03
CA ALA A 70 -11.76 3.38 9.33
C ALA A 70 -10.92 2.31 10.04
N THR A 71 -9.59 2.43 10.02
CA THR A 71 -8.68 1.46 10.60
C THR A 71 -7.83 2.09 11.69
N ASP A 72 -7.59 1.31 12.74
CA ASP A 72 -6.61 1.56 13.78
C ASP A 72 -5.21 1.55 13.16
N ASP A 73 -4.78 2.68 12.63
CA ASP A 73 -3.44 2.84 12.04
C ASP A 73 -2.42 3.07 13.17
N THR A 74 -2.30 2.09 14.05
CA THR A 74 -1.57 2.12 15.33
C THR A 74 -0.05 2.28 15.19
N GLY A 75 0.47 2.40 13.97
CA GLY A 75 1.90 2.60 13.67
C GLY A 75 2.25 3.89 12.94
N ILE A 76 1.28 4.71 12.51
CA ILE A 76 1.57 5.93 11.74
C ILE A 76 1.88 7.09 12.70
N ARG A 77 3.14 7.56 12.68
CA ARG A 77 3.54 8.81 13.34
C ARG A 77 2.64 9.94 12.83
N LEU A 78 2.23 10.88 13.69
CA LEU A 78 1.41 12.05 13.31
C LEU A 78 1.95 12.74 12.04
N THR A 79 3.27 12.82 11.87
CA THR A 79 3.97 13.42 10.72
C THR A 79 3.75 12.72 9.37
N LYS A 80 3.16 11.51 9.38
CA LYS A 80 2.80 10.71 8.21
C LYS A 80 1.29 10.52 8.06
N THR A 81 0.49 11.18 8.90
CA THR A 81 -0.98 11.16 8.76
C THR A 81 -1.42 11.99 7.57
N GLU A 82 -2.60 11.68 7.02
CA GLU A 82 -3.25 12.47 5.97
C GLU A 82 -3.31 13.96 6.34
N TYR A 83 -3.69 14.30 7.57
CA TYR A 83 -3.71 15.69 8.05
C TYR A 83 -2.36 16.38 7.93
N ALA A 84 -1.28 15.71 8.32
CA ALA A 84 0.06 16.29 8.28
C ALA A 84 0.56 16.51 6.85
N LEU A 85 0.23 15.59 5.94
CA LEU A 85 0.57 15.71 4.51
C LEU A 85 -0.26 16.82 3.85
N HIS A 86 -1.56 16.89 4.14
CA HIS A 86 -2.43 17.98 3.67
C HIS A 86 -1.99 19.34 4.21
N SER A 87 -1.71 19.45 5.51
CA SER A 87 -1.21 20.68 6.12
C SER A 87 0.12 21.12 5.51
N ARG A 88 1.01 20.17 5.21
CA ARG A 88 2.27 20.45 4.53
C ARG A 88 2.04 20.95 3.10
N ALA A 89 1.15 20.30 2.34
CA ALA A 89 0.77 20.73 0.99
C ALA A 89 0.28 22.18 0.97
N TYR A 90 -0.58 22.54 1.93
CA TYR A 90 -1.12 23.90 2.06
C TYR A 90 -0.03 24.91 2.46
N ALA A 91 0.83 24.56 3.41
CA ALA A 91 1.88 25.45 3.92
C ALA A 91 3.02 25.69 2.91
N GLU A 92 3.36 24.70 2.09
CA GLU A 92 4.46 24.79 1.12
C GLU A 92 4.04 25.43 -0.20
N ALA A 93 2.73 25.46 -0.51
CA ALA A 93 2.20 26.16 -1.67
C ALA A 93 2.32 27.68 -1.55
N SER A 94 2.30 28.41 -2.67
CA SER A 94 2.16 29.86 -2.62
C SER A 94 0.82 30.23 -1.99
N ALA A 95 0.74 31.35 -1.27
CA ALA A 95 -0.51 31.77 -0.62
C ALA A 95 -1.68 31.92 -1.61
N GLU A 96 -1.37 32.36 -2.84
CA GLU A 96 -2.33 32.47 -3.94
C GLU A 96 -2.83 31.09 -4.38
N PHE A 97 -1.92 30.15 -4.65
CA PHE A 97 -2.28 28.80 -5.11
C PHE A 97 -3.02 28.01 -4.02
N ALA A 98 -2.54 28.06 -2.77
CA ALA A 98 -3.15 27.35 -1.66
C ALA A 98 -4.60 27.80 -1.45
N LYS A 99 -4.84 29.11 -1.43
CA LYS A 99 -6.17 29.69 -1.24
C LYS A 99 -7.10 29.38 -2.42
N ALA A 100 -6.57 29.44 -3.65
CA ALA A 100 -7.38 29.25 -4.84
C ALA A 100 -7.71 27.78 -5.13
N HIS A 101 -6.77 26.86 -4.87
CA HIS A 101 -6.82 25.50 -5.43
C HIS A 101 -6.69 24.36 -4.41
N LEU A 102 -6.36 24.61 -3.15
CA LEU A 102 -6.26 23.55 -2.15
C LEU A 102 -7.38 23.69 -1.12
N THR A 103 -7.98 22.57 -0.69
CA THR A 103 -8.82 22.61 0.51
C THR A 103 -7.97 22.98 1.71
N LYS A 104 -8.55 23.78 2.61
CA LYS A 104 -7.86 24.22 3.81
C LYS A 104 -8.21 23.30 4.99
N PRO A 105 -7.23 22.75 5.72
CA PRO A 105 -7.49 22.13 7.02
C PRO A 105 -8.11 23.16 7.98
N ALA A 106 -9.23 22.82 8.62
CA ALA A 106 -10.01 23.78 9.40
C ALA A 106 -9.56 23.88 10.87
N ARG A 107 -9.11 22.76 11.44
CA ARG A 107 -8.74 22.64 12.86
C ARG A 107 -7.60 21.66 13.06
N GLU A 108 -6.99 21.70 14.24
CA GLU A 108 -6.12 20.62 14.69
C GLU A 108 -6.88 19.29 14.73
N PRO A 109 -6.20 18.18 14.40
CA PRO A 109 -6.82 16.87 14.36
C PRO A 109 -7.21 16.42 15.78
N VAL A 110 -8.40 15.85 15.92
CA VAL A 110 -8.91 15.34 17.20
C VAL A 110 -8.46 13.89 17.35
N ARG A 111 -7.82 13.56 18.48
CA ARG A 111 -7.29 12.22 18.74
C ARG A 111 -8.42 11.27 19.17
N LEU A 112 -8.53 10.11 18.53
CA LEU A 112 -9.54 9.09 18.85
C LEU A 112 -9.00 7.91 19.69
N GLY A 113 -7.69 7.88 19.95
CA GLY A 113 -6.99 6.70 20.50
C GLY A 113 -6.41 5.82 19.39
N GLY A 114 -5.51 4.89 19.74
CA GLY A 114 -4.93 3.94 18.78
C GLY A 114 -4.19 4.56 17.58
N GLY A 115 -3.69 5.79 17.69
CA GLY A 115 -3.06 6.52 16.58
C GLY A 115 -4.04 7.08 15.53
N ARG A 116 -5.36 6.94 15.72
CA ARG A 116 -6.39 7.51 14.84
C ARG A 116 -6.65 8.98 15.14
N PHE A 117 -6.89 9.74 14.08
CA PHE A 117 -7.20 11.16 14.13
C PHE A 117 -8.42 11.48 13.28
N LEU A 118 -9.40 12.13 13.90
CA LEU A 118 -10.51 12.77 13.22
C LEU A 118 -10.07 14.13 12.71
N THR A 119 -10.46 14.47 11.48
CA THR A 119 -10.01 15.71 10.83
C THR A 119 -11.19 16.52 10.31
N PHE A 120 -11.00 17.83 10.26
CA PHE A 120 -11.93 18.79 9.69
C PHE A 120 -11.28 19.56 8.55
N GLN A 121 -12.01 19.71 7.44
CA GLN A 121 -11.58 20.48 6.29
C GLN A 121 -12.65 21.51 5.91
N HIS A 122 -12.23 22.65 5.39
CA HIS A 122 -13.14 23.61 4.77
C HIS A 122 -13.72 23.02 3.48
N VAL A 123 -14.96 23.41 3.16
CA VAL A 123 -15.60 23.08 1.88
C VAL A 123 -14.79 23.64 0.73
N ALA A 124 -14.46 22.79 -0.24
CA ALA A 124 -13.79 23.21 -1.48
C ALA A 124 -14.65 24.24 -2.23
N GLY A 125 -14.02 25.36 -2.62
CA GLY A 125 -14.69 26.45 -3.35
C GLY A 125 -15.73 27.23 -2.55
N ASP A 126 -15.76 27.08 -1.22
CA ASP A 126 -16.71 27.66 -0.27
C ASP A 126 -18.19 27.26 -0.47
N ASP A 127 -18.53 26.58 -1.57
CA ASP A 127 -19.88 26.15 -1.92
C ASP A 127 -19.86 24.85 -2.75
N LEU A 128 -20.30 23.75 -2.13
CA LEU A 128 -20.47 22.44 -2.79
C LEU A 128 -21.50 22.45 -3.90
N GLU A 129 -22.49 23.35 -3.87
CA GLU A 129 -23.52 23.41 -4.90
C GLU A 129 -23.01 24.07 -6.18
N SER A 130 -21.88 24.78 -6.12
CA SER A 130 -21.28 25.45 -7.28
C SER A 130 -20.19 24.65 -7.99
N VAL A 131 -19.77 23.50 -7.43
CA VAL A 131 -18.65 22.70 -7.92
C VAL A 131 -19.08 21.29 -8.28
N GLU A 132 -18.38 20.68 -9.24
CA GLU A 132 -18.54 19.28 -9.64
C GLU A 132 -17.19 18.59 -9.72
N VAL A 133 -17.15 17.29 -9.40
CA VAL A 133 -15.97 16.47 -9.65
C VAL A 133 -15.81 16.24 -11.15
N LEU A 134 -14.58 16.16 -11.64
CA LEU A 134 -14.31 15.90 -13.07
C LEU A 134 -14.97 14.61 -13.57
N THR A 135 -15.20 13.62 -12.70
CA THR A 135 -15.89 12.39 -13.08
C THR A 135 -17.31 12.66 -13.60
N VAL A 136 -18.06 13.54 -12.95
CA VAL A 136 -19.44 13.91 -13.37
C VAL A 136 -19.40 14.61 -14.73
N LEU A 137 -18.41 15.48 -14.96
CA LEU A 137 -18.23 16.14 -16.24
C LEU A 137 -17.84 15.14 -17.35
N LEU A 138 -17.00 14.15 -17.03
CA LEU A 138 -16.64 13.06 -17.95
C LEU A 138 -17.85 12.19 -18.31
N ASP A 139 -18.71 11.87 -17.33
CA ASP A 139 -19.98 11.17 -17.57
C ASP A 139 -20.90 11.95 -18.51
N SER A 140 -20.96 13.29 -18.36
CA SER A 140 -21.71 14.17 -19.26
C SER A 140 -21.19 14.13 -20.71
N VAL A 141 -19.87 14.20 -20.91
CA VAL A 141 -19.24 14.15 -22.25
C VAL A 141 -19.60 12.86 -23.00
N LEU A 142 -19.76 11.76 -22.28
CA LEU A 142 -19.97 10.43 -22.88
C LEU A 142 -21.44 10.02 -22.97
N GLY A 143 -22.36 10.90 -22.55
CA GLY A 143 -23.80 10.63 -22.61
C GLY A 143 -24.25 9.52 -21.65
N THR A 144 -23.51 9.29 -20.57
CA THR A 144 -23.84 8.32 -19.51
C THR A 144 -24.27 9.07 -18.24
N PRO A 145 -25.41 9.80 -18.22
CA PRO A 145 -25.86 10.43 -17.00
C PRO A 145 -26.20 9.36 -15.96
N SER A 146 -25.71 9.53 -14.72
CA SER A 146 -26.24 8.74 -13.60
C SER A 146 -27.69 9.18 -13.33
N GLU A 147 -28.56 8.23 -12.99
CA GLU A 147 -29.98 8.49 -12.72
C GLU A 147 -30.23 9.45 -11.54
N GLU A 148 -29.21 9.78 -10.75
CA GLU A 148 -29.33 10.57 -9.50
C GLU A 148 -28.85 12.02 -9.59
N THR A 149 -28.28 12.48 -10.71
CA THR A 149 -27.79 13.88 -10.82
C THR A 149 -28.17 14.51 -12.15
N ALA A 150 -28.92 15.61 -12.09
CA ALA A 150 -29.06 16.56 -13.19
C ALA A 150 -27.70 17.23 -13.44
N GLY A 151 -26.78 16.49 -14.06
CA GLY A 151 -25.38 16.88 -14.23
C GLY A 151 -25.24 18.10 -15.14
N THR A 152 -24.21 18.90 -14.86
CA THR A 152 -23.84 20.03 -15.71
C THR A 152 -23.42 19.52 -17.09
N ALA A 153 -24.05 20.04 -18.16
CA ALA A 153 -23.67 19.69 -19.53
C ALA A 153 -22.24 20.14 -19.83
N CYS A 154 -21.40 19.22 -20.31
CA CYS A 154 -20.00 19.48 -20.64
C CYS A 154 -19.66 18.88 -22.00
N THR A 155 -19.10 19.68 -22.90
CA THR A 155 -18.58 19.21 -24.20
C THR A 155 -17.20 18.57 -24.05
N SER A 156 -16.80 17.76 -25.02
CA SER A 156 -15.47 17.13 -25.01
C SER A 156 -14.33 18.16 -24.99
N ALA A 157 -14.49 19.27 -25.71
CA ALA A 157 -13.52 20.35 -25.77
C ALA A 157 -13.41 21.10 -24.43
N GLU A 158 -14.54 21.35 -23.75
CA GLU A 158 -14.55 21.93 -22.41
C GLU A 158 -13.86 21.01 -21.41
N PHE A 159 -14.21 19.72 -21.38
CA PHE A 159 -13.58 18.75 -20.48
C PHE A 159 -12.07 18.65 -20.70
N ALA A 160 -11.64 18.56 -21.97
CA ALA A 160 -10.22 18.56 -22.30
C ALA A 160 -9.53 19.87 -21.88
N GLY A 161 -10.18 21.01 -22.06
CA GLY A 161 -9.69 22.33 -21.63
C GLY A 161 -9.55 22.42 -20.12
N ILE A 162 -10.49 21.85 -19.37
CA ILE A 162 -10.43 21.73 -17.91
C ILE A 162 -9.23 20.88 -17.47
N CYS A 163 -9.06 19.69 -18.05
CA CYS A 163 -7.91 18.83 -17.74
C CYS A 163 -6.58 19.53 -18.03
N GLY A 164 -6.47 20.21 -19.18
CA GLY A 164 -5.28 20.99 -19.54
C GLY A 164 -5.03 22.16 -18.59
N THR A 165 -6.08 22.88 -18.18
CA THR A 165 -5.97 24.01 -17.23
C THR A 165 -5.56 23.53 -15.85
N LEU A 166 -6.13 22.43 -15.37
CA LEU A 166 -5.76 21.80 -14.11
C LEU A 166 -4.28 21.40 -14.10
N VAL A 167 -3.82 20.68 -15.13
CA VAL A 167 -2.42 20.26 -15.21
C VAL A 167 -1.48 21.46 -15.36
N SER A 168 -1.87 22.48 -16.11
CA SER A 168 -1.12 23.75 -16.18
C SER A 168 -1.04 24.44 -14.81
N GLY A 169 -2.13 24.40 -14.02
CA GLY A 169 -2.17 24.92 -12.66
C GLY A 169 -1.24 24.15 -11.71
N VAL A 170 -1.26 22.81 -11.75
CA VAL A 170 -0.38 21.97 -10.92
C VAL A 170 1.10 22.13 -11.31
N LEU A 171 1.43 22.17 -12.60
CA LEU A 171 2.81 22.31 -13.06
C LEU A 171 3.32 23.75 -12.93
N GLY A 172 2.59 24.73 -13.43
CA GLY A 172 3.01 26.14 -13.40
C GLY A 172 2.66 26.85 -12.11
N GLY A 173 1.40 26.78 -11.69
CA GLY A 173 0.89 27.51 -10.52
C GLY A 173 1.43 26.97 -9.18
N TRP A 174 1.44 25.65 -9.01
CA TRP A 174 1.90 25.04 -7.74
C TRP A 174 3.41 24.88 -7.65
N ASN A 175 4.05 24.52 -8.77
CA ASN A 175 5.48 24.22 -8.83
C ASN A 175 6.34 25.38 -9.34
N GLY A 176 5.76 26.36 -10.02
CA GLY A 176 6.52 27.46 -10.61
C GLY A 176 7.34 26.97 -11.81
N ARG A 177 8.65 27.25 -11.82
CA ARG A 177 9.54 26.83 -12.89
C ARG A 177 9.98 25.36 -12.71
N PRO A 178 10.25 24.62 -13.80
CA PRO A 178 10.77 23.27 -13.71
C PRO A 178 12.05 23.18 -12.89
N LEU A 179 12.11 22.18 -12.01
CA LEU A 179 13.26 21.89 -11.16
C LEU A 179 13.65 20.42 -11.28
N THR A 180 14.95 20.16 -11.34
CA THR A 180 15.50 18.80 -11.26
C THR A 180 15.86 18.44 -9.82
N ALA A 181 15.73 17.17 -9.46
CA ALA A 181 16.17 16.66 -8.17
C ALA A 181 17.65 16.98 -7.91
N ARG A 182 18.02 17.15 -6.63
CA ARG A 182 19.40 17.44 -6.23
C ARG A 182 20.37 16.30 -6.55
N GLY A 183 19.88 15.07 -6.57
CA GLY A 183 20.61 13.87 -6.96
C GLY A 183 19.98 13.20 -8.18
N GLU A 184 20.70 12.25 -8.76
CA GLU A 184 20.13 11.37 -9.79
C GLU A 184 19.49 10.16 -9.11
N LEU A 185 18.35 9.72 -9.63
CA LEU A 185 17.64 8.52 -9.17
C LEU A 185 17.95 7.38 -10.12
N THR A 186 18.04 6.15 -9.62
CA THR A 186 17.97 4.98 -10.50
C THR A 186 16.57 4.86 -11.10
N VAL A 187 16.43 4.12 -12.20
CA VAL A 187 15.10 3.82 -12.78
C VAL A 187 14.22 3.10 -11.76
N ALA A 188 14.79 2.18 -10.97
CA ALA A 188 14.07 1.47 -9.91
C ALA A 188 13.60 2.42 -8.81
N GLU A 189 14.45 3.34 -8.37
CA GLU A 189 14.08 4.39 -7.41
C GLU A 189 12.96 5.29 -7.94
N PHE A 190 13.06 5.73 -9.20
CA PHE A 190 12.02 6.53 -9.84
C PHE A 190 10.68 5.79 -9.93
N LEU A 191 10.69 4.50 -10.31
CA LEU A 191 9.48 3.67 -10.37
C LEU A 191 8.91 3.42 -8.96
N ARG A 192 9.75 3.26 -7.95
CA ARG A 192 9.34 3.12 -6.54
C ARG A 192 8.62 4.36 -6.02
N LEU A 193 8.92 5.56 -6.51
CA LEU A 193 8.14 6.78 -6.21
C LEU A 193 6.69 6.74 -6.75
N HIS A 194 6.39 5.82 -7.67
CA HIS A 194 5.03 5.61 -8.18
C HIS A 194 4.37 4.43 -7.45
N ILE A 195 5.02 3.27 -7.48
CA ILE A 195 4.41 2.03 -6.97
C ILE A 195 4.60 1.82 -5.47
N GLN A 196 5.40 2.64 -4.78
CA GLN A 196 5.68 2.53 -3.35
C GLN A 196 6.03 1.09 -2.95
N ASP A 197 5.41 0.57 -1.87
CA ASP A 197 5.65 -0.76 -1.34
C ASP A 197 4.77 -1.85 -2.01
N GLN A 198 4.11 -1.55 -3.15
CA GLN A 198 3.14 -2.49 -3.75
C GLN A 198 3.77 -3.79 -4.25
N LEU A 199 5.09 -3.83 -4.47
CA LEU A 199 5.82 -5.06 -4.83
C LEU A 199 6.32 -5.85 -3.62
N GLU A 200 6.34 -5.24 -2.43
CA GLU A 200 6.76 -5.89 -1.19
C GLU A 200 5.66 -6.83 -0.68
N PRO A 201 5.98 -7.83 0.18
CA PRO A 201 4.98 -8.71 0.77
C PRO A 201 3.83 -7.93 1.43
N GLY A 202 2.58 -8.31 1.13
CA GLY A 202 1.38 -7.57 1.54
C GLY A 202 0.94 -6.47 0.57
N GLY A 203 1.82 -6.09 -0.38
CA GLY A 203 1.50 -5.20 -1.49
C GLY A 203 0.62 -5.88 -2.55
N ARG A 204 -0.25 -5.10 -3.20
CA ARG A 204 -1.26 -5.63 -4.14
C ARG A 204 -0.67 -6.18 -5.43
N LEU A 205 0.56 -5.82 -5.76
CA LEU A 205 1.28 -6.28 -6.93
C LEU A 205 2.28 -7.40 -6.61
N HIS A 206 2.43 -7.78 -5.34
CA HIS A 206 3.44 -8.74 -4.92
C HIS A 206 3.33 -10.05 -5.70
N ALA A 207 2.18 -10.72 -5.65
CA ALA A 207 1.94 -11.98 -6.35
C ALA A 207 2.19 -11.88 -7.86
N LEU A 208 1.59 -10.90 -8.53
CA LEU A 208 1.77 -10.68 -9.97
C LEU A 208 3.23 -10.38 -10.34
N SER A 209 3.95 -9.65 -9.50
CA SER A 209 5.37 -9.38 -9.71
C SER A 209 6.23 -10.64 -9.55
N ARG A 210 5.81 -11.60 -8.72
CA ARG A 210 6.47 -12.90 -8.51
C ARG A 210 6.19 -13.86 -9.66
N GLU A 211 5.06 -13.75 -10.34
CA GLU A 211 4.77 -14.49 -11.58
C GLU A 211 5.68 -14.05 -12.74
N HIS A 212 6.07 -12.78 -12.77
CA HIS A 212 6.93 -12.21 -13.81
C HIS A 212 8.32 -11.82 -13.27
N ARG A 213 9.22 -12.82 -13.16
CA ARG A 213 10.56 -12.67 -12.54
C ARG A 213 11.67 -12.30 -13.52
N THR A 214 11.51 -12.62 -14.79
CA THR A 214 12.52 -12.45 -15.85
C THR A 214 12.66 -10.98 -16.28
N ASP A 215 13.81 -10.61 -16.86
CA ASP A 215 14.07 -9.24 -17.35
C ASP A 215 13.16 -8.83 -18.51
N LEU A 216 12.75 -9.81 -19.32
CA LEU A 216 11.77 -9.65 -20.39
C LEU A 216 10.47 -10.38 -20.03
N ILE A 217 9.35 -9.90 -20.53
CA ILE A 217 8.03 -10.49 -20.35
C ILE A 217 7.37 -10.76 -21.70
N GLU A 218 6.81 -11.97 -21.82
CA GLU A 218 5.93 -12.33 -22.93
C GLU A 218 4.49 -11.93 -22.59
N ILE A 219 3.87 -11.14 -23.46
CA ILE A 219 2.50 -10.68 -23.27
C ILE A 219 1.69 -10.94 -24.54
N ALA A 220 0.49 -11.51 -24.39
CA ALA A 220 -0.42 -11.75 -25.50
C ALA A 220 -0.73 -10.45 -26.27
N GLY A 221 -0.64 -10.50 -27.59
CA GLY A 221 -0.83 -9.34 -28.46
C GLY A 221 0.45 -8.56 -28.78
N GLU A 222 1.58 -8.88 -28.17
CA GLU A 222 2.89 -8.32 -28.53
C GLU A 222 3.64 -9.25 -29.48
N SER A 223 4.35 -8.67 -30.46
CA SER A 223 5.08 -9.44 -31.47
C SER A 223 6.41 -10.01 -31.00
N ARG A 224 6.90 -9.56 -29.84
CA ARG A 224 8.14 -9.99 -29.20
C ARG A 224 8.05 -9.81 -27.68
N PRO A 225 8.91 -10.48 -26.90
CA PRO A 225 9.09 -10.13 -25.50
C PRO A 225 9.45 -8.65 -25.33
N LEU A 226 8.85 -8.02 -24.32
CA LEU A 226 9.08 -6.63 -23.94
C LEU A 226 9.86 -6.56 -22.63
N VAL A 227 10.45 -5.40 -22.33
CA VAL A 227 11.05 -5.17 -21.01
C VAL A 227 10.01 -5.37 -19.91
N ASN A 228 10.34 -6.20 -18.90
CA ASN A 228 9.47 -6.46 -17.77
C ASN A 228 9.48 -5.25 -16.81
N PRO A 229 8.34 -4.55 -16.64
CA PRO A 229 8.28 -3.37 -15.78
C PRO A 229 8.50 -3.70 -14.30
N PHE A 230 8.12 -4.91 -13.84
CA PHE A 230 8.40 -5.36 -12.48
C PHE A 230 9.87 -5.65 -12.24
N ALA A 231 10.58 -6.19 -13.25
CA ALA A 231 12.03 -6.41 -13.17
C ALA A 231 12.77 -5.06 -13.03
N LEU A 232 12.42 -4.07 -13.84
CA LEU A 232 12.97 -2.72 -13.72
C LEU A 232 12.72 -2.09 -12.35
N ALA A 233 11.49 -2.19 -11.84
CA ALA A 233 11.13 -1.62 -10.54
C ALA A 233 11.86 -2.29 -9.37
N ARG A 234 12.26 -3.56 -9.52
CA ARG A 234 13.09 -4.28 -8.55
C ARG A 234 14.59 -4.05 -8.71
N GLY A 235 15.02 -3.24 -9.68
CA GLY A 235 16.44 -2.98 -9.92
C GLY A 235 17.12 -3.85 -10.98
N ALA A 236 16.42 -4.87 -11.51
CA ALA A 236 16.96 -5.80 -12.50
C ALA A 236 17.08 -5.17 -13.90
N LEU A 237 17.68 -5.90 -14.84
CA LEU A 237 18.11 -5.43 -16.17
C LEU A 237 19.06 -4.21 -16.09
N PHE A 238 18.51 -3.00 -16.07
CA PHE A 238 19.24 -1.75 -15.85
C PHE A 238 18.60 -0.86 -14.77
N GLY A 239 17.60 -1.37 -14.04
CA GLY A 239 16.81 -0.64 -13.05
C GLY A 239 17.66 0.13 -12.05
N ASP A 240 18.68 -0.51 -11.46
CA ASP A 240 19.57 0.10 -10.47
C ASP A 240 20.81 0.78 -11.06
N ARG A 241 21.09 0.58 -12.34
CA ARG A 241 22.31 1.08 -12.99
C ARG A 241 22.07 2.37 -13.74
N ARG A 242 20.88 2.51 -14.32
CA ARG A 242 20.54 3.64 -15.17
C ARG A 242 19.99 4.77 -14.33
N LEU A 243 20.62 5.93 -14.48
CA LEU A 243 20.27 7.14 -13.75
C LEU A 243 19.28 7.99 -14.53
N VAL A 244 18.39 8.64 -13.79
CA VAL A 244 17.35 9.55 -14.24
C VAL A 244 17.46 10.81 -13.43
N ARG A 245 17.71 11.93 -14.11
CA ARG A 245 17.63 13.26 -13.51
C ARG A 245 16.17 13.68 -13.43
N ALA A 246 15.49 13.27 -12.36
CA ALA A 246 14.06 13.47 -12.18
C ALA A 246 13.68 14.96 -12.14
N LEU A 247 12.60 15.32 -12.83
CA LEU A 247 11.89 16.58 -12.64
C LEU A 247 11.01 16.40 -11.40
N VAL A 248 11.24 17.21 -10.37
CA VAL A 248 10.60 17.04 -9.08
C VAL A 248 9.92 18.31 -8.62
N GLY A 249 8.93 18.13 -7.76
CA GLY A 249 8.22 19.21 -7.13
C GLY A 249 7.07 18.69 -6.28
N ARG A 250 6.20 19.62 -5.91
CA ARG A 250 4.94 19.37 -5.20
C ARG A 250 4.04 18.53 -6.09
N THR A 251 3.62 17.38 -5.59
CA THR A 251 2.72 16.46 -6.27
C THR A 251 1.59 16.06 -5.33
N HIS A 252 0.41 15.89 -5.90
CA HIS A 252 -0.76 15.36 -5.21
C HIS A 252 -0.60 13.88 -4.88
N GLY A 253 0.01 13.09 -5.78
CA GLY A 253 0.29 11.67 -5.59
C GLY A 253 -0.87 10.72 -5.91
N ASP A 254 -2.11 11.21 -5.91
CA ASP A 254 -3.33 10.49 -6.35
C ASP A 254 -4.24 11.43 -7.15
N LEU A 255 -3.65 12.25 -8.04
CA LEU A 255 -4.45 13.15 -8.86
C LEU A 255 -5.33 12.32 -9.82
N HIS A 256 -6.64 12.42 -9.65
CA HIS A 256 -7.62 11.76 -10.50
C HIS A 256 -8.95 12.52 -10.54
N THR A 257 -9.87 12.10 -11.41
CA THR A 257 -11.10 12.87 -11.67
C THR A 257 -12.05 12.99 -10.48
N ASP A 258 -11.94 12.11 -9.48
CA ASP A 258 -12.70 12.22 -8.23
C ASP A 258 -12.02 13.13 -7.17
N ASN A 259 -10.74 13.51 -7.37
CA ASN A 259 -9.96 14.35 -6.45
C ASN A 259 -9.78 15.79 -6.97
N ALA A 260 -10.47 16.11 -8.07
CA ALA A 260 -10.45 17.42 -8.71
C ALA A 260 -11.88 17.91 -8.88
N LEU A 261 -12.20 19.02 -8.21
CA LEU A 261 -13.45 19.74 -8.29
C LEU A 261 -13.27 20.97 -9.19
N VAL A 262 -14.30 21.33 -9.93
CA VAL A 262 -14.30 22.52 -10.80
C VAL A 262 -15.59 23.28 -10.59
N ARG A 263 -15.50 24.61 -10.56
CA ARG A 263 -16.68 25.47 -10.51
C ARG A 263 -17.48 25.33 -11.81
N VAL A 264 -18.76 25.03 -11.67
CA VAL A 264 -19.70 24.82 -12.78
C VAL A 264 -20.88 25.80 -12.77
N ARG A 265 -21.07 26.55 -11.67
CA ARG A 265 -22.12 27.57 -11.56
C ARG A 265 -21.52 28.95 -11.27
N PRO A 266 -22.03 30.03 -11.93
CA PRO A 266 -23.11 30.03 -12.92
C PRO A 266 -22.72 29.46 -14.29
N ALA A 267 -21.42 29.24 -14.54
CA ALA A 267 -20.89 28.59 -15.72
C ALA A 267 -19.64 27.79 -15.34
N ILE A 268 -19.21 26.89 -16.24
CA ILE A 268 -17.95 26.15 -16.10
C ILE A 268 -16.78 27.14 -16.14
N ASP A 269 -15.99 27.15 -15.08
CA ASP A 269 -14.73 27.91 -14.98
C ASP A 269 -13.59 26.95 -14.66
N ALA A 270 -12.86 26.58 -15.71
CA ALA A 270 -11.72 25.66 -15.62
C ALA A 270 -10.60 26.17 -14.71
N ALA A 271 -10.44 27.50 -14.57
CA ALA A 271 -9.42 28.08 -13.72
C ALA A 271 -9.80 27.98 -12.24
N ALA A 272 -11.10 27.97 -11.91
CA ALA A 272 -11.60 27.79 -10.55
C ALA A 272 -11.71 26.29 -10.17
N PHE A 273 -10.59 25.58 -10.24
CA PHE A 273 -10.48 24.19 -9.78
C PHE A 273 -9.99 24.09 -8.34
N HIS A 274 -10.37 23.02 -7.64
CA HIS A 274 -9.93 22.68 -6.29
C HIS A 274 -9.47 21.22 -6.22
N LEU A 275 -8.32 21.00 -5.58
CA LEU A 275 -7.75 19.70 -5.29
C LEU A 275 -8.16 19.28 -3.87
N ILE A 276 -8.60 18.03 -3.74
CA ILE A 276 -9.03 17.42 -2.49
C ILE A 276 -8.28 16.10 -2.27
N ASP A 277 -8.29 15.60 -1.03
CA ASP A 277 -7.60 14.36 -0.64
C ASP A 277 -6.08 14.36 -0.90
N LEU A 278 -5.37 15.19 -0.13
CA LEU A 278 -3.90 15.34 -0.23
C LEU A 278 -3.14 14.30 0.64
N ALA A 279 -3.72 13.11 0.82
CA ALA A 279 -3.15 12.06 1.65
C ALA A 279 -1.85 11.46 1.10
N LEU A 280 -1.58 11.59 -0.21
CA LEU A 280 -0.35 11.13 -0.86
C LEU A 280 0.55 12.29 -1.30
N TYR A 281 0.38 13.47 -0.71
CA TYR A 281 1.19 14.64 -1.06
C TYR A 281 2.70 14.40 -0.84
N GLU A 282 3.49 14.81 -1.82
CA GLU A 282 4.95 14.84 -1.73
C GLU A 282 5.51 16.17 -2.19
N SER A 283 6.39 16.76 -1.38
CA SER A 283 7.06 18.04 -1.63
C SER A 283 8.07 18.00 -2.79
N GLU A 284 8.71 16.84 -3.00
CA GLU A 284 9.70 16.59 -4.05
C GLU A 284 9.38 15.28 -4.81
N GLY A 285 8.11 15.09 -5.17
CA GLY A 285 7.66 13.94 -5.96
C GLY A 285 7.90 14.12 -7.47
N PRO A 286 7.84 13.06 -8.28
CA PRO A 286 7.98 13.16 -9.73
C PRO A 286 6.80 13.92 -10.35
N VAL A 287 7.03 15.10 -10.93
CA VAL A 287 5.96 15.96 -11.46
C VAL A 287 5.21 15.33 -12.64
N THR A 288 5.78 14.32 -13.29
CA THR A 288 5.14 13.51 -14.34
C THR A 288 4.09 12.55 -13.81
N ARG A 289 4.09 12.26 -12.49
CA ARG A 289 3.17 11.30 -11.86
C ARG A 289 1.72 11.75 -11.95
N ASP A 290 1.43 12.98 -11.53
CA ASP A 290 0.05 13.47 -11.44
C ASP A 290 -0.64 13.53 -12.82
N PRO A 291 -0.03 14.06 -13.90
CA PRO A 291 -0.62 14.01 -15.24
C PRO A 291 -0.78 12.58 -15.79
N ALA A 292 0.20 11.70 -15.55
CA ALA A 292 0.11 10.30 -15.99
C ALA A 292 -1.02 9.56 -15.26
N HIS A 293 -1.11 9.73 -13.94
CA HIS A 293 -2.15 9.11 -13.12
C HIS A 293 -3.54 9.61 -13.49
N LEU A 294 -3.72 10.93 -13.69
CA LEU A 294 -4.98 11.51 -14.15
C LEU A 294 -5.43 10.91 -15.49
N LEU A 295 -4.53 10.85 -16.47
CA LEU A 295 -4.83 10.26 -17.78
C LEU A 295 -5.24 8.79 -17.64
N LEU A 296 -4.44 7.98 -16.95
CA LEU A 296 -4.73 6.55 -16.81
C LEU A 296 -6.01 6.30 -16.01
N TYR A 297 -6.36 7.19 -15.08
CA TYR A 297 -7.63 7.12 -14.36
C TYR A 297 -8.83 7.38 -15.27
N ILE A 298 -8.75 8.42 -16.12
CA ILE A 298 -9.78 8.71 -17.14
C ILE A 298 -9.97 7.49 -18.05
N LEU A 299 -8.87 6.89 -18.50
CA LEU A 299 -8.89 5.69 -19.35
C LEU A 299 -9.50 4.48 -18.62
N ALA A 300 -9.09 4.21 -17.38
CA ALA A 300 -9.60 3.08 -16.60
C ALA A 300 -11.12 3.14 -16.40
N ARG A 301 -11.68 4.36 -16.27
CA ARG A 301 -13.12 4.55 -16.07
C ARG A 301 -13.96 4.39 -17.32
N ARG A 302 -13.35 4.49 -18.52
CA ARG A 302 -14.05 4.58 -19.80
C ARG A 302 -13.53 3.63 -20.86
N MET A 303 -12.74 2.62 -20.45
CA MET A 303 -12.20 1.62 -21.36
C MET A 303 -13.34 0.83 -22.05
N ASP A 304 -14.46 0.65 -21.36
CA ASP A 304 -15.73 0.08 -21.86
C ASP A 304 -16.30 0.82 -23.08
N THR A 305 -16.05 2.12 -23.21
CA THR A 305 -16.49 2.92 -24.37
C THR A 305 -15.65 2.70 -25.63
N LEU A 306 -14.55 1.95 -25.54
CA LEU A 306 -13.59 1.76 -26.63
C LEU A 306 -13.67 0.35 -27.22
N SER A 307 -13.73 0.28 -28.56
CA SER A 307 -13.57 -0.99 -29.29
C SER A 307 -12.15 -1.55 -29.13
N ALA A 308 -11.97 -2.86 -29.34
CA ALA A 308 -10.65 -3.50 -29.28
C ALA A 308 -9.61 -2.82 -30.18
N SER A 309 -10.02 -2.39 -31.40
CA SER A 309 -9.13 -1.67 -32.33
C SER A 309 -8.71 -0.29 -31.82
N GLN A 310 -9.60 0.40 -31.12
CA GLN A 310 -9.30 1.69 -30.48
C GLN A 310 -8.42 1.51 -29.25
N ARG A 311 -8.67 0.47 -28.43
CA ARG A 311 -7.80 0.12 -27.29
C ARG A 311 -6.37 -0.18 -27.74
N GLU A 312 -6.20 -0.87 -28.88
CA GLU A 312 -4.87 -1.10 -29.46
C GLU A 312 -4.22 0.20 -29.94
N ALA A 313 -4.94 1.03 -30.71
CA ALA A 313 -4.43 2.33 -31.18
C ALA A 313 -4.08 3.28 -30.02
N LEU A 314 -4.79 3.16 -28.90
CA LEU A 314 -4.58 3.98 -27.71
C LEU A 314 -3.23 3.70 -27.03
N LEU A 315 -2.74 2.46 -27.06
CA LEU A 315 -1.41 2.12 -26.51
C LEU A 315 -0.34 2.98 -27.19
N ASP A 316 -0.35 3.03 -28.52
CA ASP A 316 0.63 3.79 -29.30
C ASP A 316 0.50 5.29 -29.06
N TYR A 317 -0.75 5.80 -29.06
CA TYR A 317 -1.02 7.22 -28.88
C TYR A 317 -0.62 7.75 -27.49
N VAL A 318 -0.89 6.98 -26.43
CA VAL A 318 -0.49 7.36 -25.07
C VAL A 318 1.03 7.38 -24.94
N LEU A 319 1.75 6.47 -25.61
CA LEU A 319 3.22 6.43 -25.56
C LEU A 319 3.88 7.56 -26.36
N ALA A 320 3.29 7.98 -27.49
CA ALA A 320 3.76 9.12 -28.28
C ALA A 320 2.59 9.94 -28.86
N PRO A 321 2.10 10.95 -28.11
CA PRO A 321 1.02 11.80 -28.58
C PRO A 321 1.41 12.68 -29.76
N ASP A 322 2.71 12.94 -29.95
CA ASP A 322 3.26 13.71 -31.07
C ASP A 322 3.05 13.00 -32.44
N GLU A 323 2.89 11.69 -32.43
CA GLU A 323 2.66 10.88 -33.63
C GLU A 323 1.16 10.93 -33.99
N ARG A 324 0.81 11.67 -35.04
CA ARG A 324 -0.58 11.85 -35.47
C ARG A 324 -1.23 10.52 -35.86
N LEU A 325 -2.11 10.00 -35.00
CA LEU A 325 -2.96 8.85 -35.28
C LEU A 325 -4.37 9.27 -35.75
N ALA A 326 -4.41 10.01 -36.86
CA ALA A 326 -5.65 10.57 -37.41
C ALA A 326 -6.73 9.49 -37.63
N GLY A 327 -7.92 9.71 -37.05
CA GLY A 327 -9.12 8.90 -37.27
C GLY A 327 -9.18 7.54 -36.57
N ARG A 328 -8.20 7.18 -35.72
CA ARG A 328 -8.17 5.89 -35.02
C ARG A 328 -8.75 5.90 -33.60
N LEU A 329 -8.92 7.08 -33.00
CA LEU A 329 -9.42 7.26 -31.63
C LEU A 329 -10.61 8.22 -31.60
N PRO A 330 -11.51 8.11 -30.61
CA PRO A 330 -12.57 9.09 -30.39
C PRO A 330 -12.00 10.50 -30.17
N ASN A 331 -12.67 11.52 -30.72
CA ASN A 331 -12.20 12.91 -30.66
C ASN A 331 -12.00 13.40 -29.22
N TRP A 332 -12.91 13.06 -28.30
CA TRP A 332 -12.81 13.49 -26.90
C TRP A 332 -11.50 13.04 -26.25
N LEU A 333 -11.02 11.84 -26.59
CA LEU A 333 -9.81 11.28 -26.00
C LEU A 333 -8.55 11.92 -26.62
N VAL A 334 -8.59 12.17 -27.93
CA VAL A 334 -7.56 12.92 -28.64
C VAL A 334 -7.43 14.33 -28.05
N GLU A 335 -8.56 15.01 -27.82
CA GLU A 335 -8.62 16.35 -27.22
C GLU A 335 -8.03 16.36 -25.81
N VAL A 336 -8.39 15.42 -24.94
CA VAL A 336 -7.84 15.31 -23.58
C VAL A 336 -6.33 15.11 -23.62
N ILE A 337 -5.84 14.10 -24.34
CA ILE A 337 -4.39 13.80 -24.40
C ILE A 337 -3.61 14.98 -24.98
N THR A 338 -4.14 15.63 -26.02
CA THR A 338 -3.51 16.81 -26.64
C THR A 338 -3.47 17.99 -25.67
N SER A 339 -4.53 18.24 -24.91
CA SER A 339 -4.58 19.33 -23.93
C SER A 339 -3.61 19.10 -22.76
N LEU A 340 -3.49 17.86 -22.28
CA LEU A 340 -2.50 17.49 -21.27
C LEU A 340 -1.06 17.68 -21.78
N ASP A 341 -0.79 17.24 -23.00
CA ASP A 341 0.53 17.37 -23.61
C ASP A 341 0.91 18.84 -23.86
N ARG A 342 -0.05 19.67 -24.32
CA ARG A 342 0.15 21.12 -24.47
C ARG A 342 0.45 21.82 -23.14
N ALA A 343 -0.27 21.48 -22.07
CA ALA A 343 -0.04 22.02 -20.74
C ALA A 343 1.41 21.76 -20.28
N PHE A 344 1.88 20.55 -20.55
CA PHE A 344 3.26 20.16 -20.29
C PHE A 344 4.27 20.94 -21.14
N LEU A 345 4.10 20.95 -22.47
CA LEU A 345 5.06 21.60 -23.39
C LEU A 345 5.19 23.09 -23.09
N GLY A 346 4.08 23.75 -22.76
CA GLY A 346 4.08 25.15 -22.33
C GLY A 346 4.85 25.37 -21.02
N TRP A 347 4.70 24.48 -20.04
CA TRP A 347 5.44 24.59 -18.77
C TRP A 347 6.96 24.46 -18.93
N LEU A 348 7.42 23.64 -19.89
CA LEU A 348 8.84 23.47 -20.19
C LEU A 348 9.43 24.48 -21.17
N GLU A 349 8.62 25.39 -21.74
CA GLU A 349 9.11 26.35 -22.72
C GLU A 349 10.30 27.15 -22.18
N GLY A 350 11.38 27.22 -22.96
CA GLY A 350 12.62 27.92 -22.58
C GLY A 350 13.51 27.20 -21.56
N SER A 351 13.10 26.07 -20.98
CA SER A 351 13.89 25.33 -19.97
C SER A 351 14.96 24.39 -20.55
N GLY A 352 14.76 23.92 -21.79
CA GLY A 352 15.60 22.88 -22.41
C GLY A 352 15.37 21.46 -21.87
N LEU A 353 14.44 21.25 -20.94
CA LEU A 353 14.23 19.99 -20.22
C LEU A 353 13.22 19.02 -20.90
N GLN A 354 12.84 19.27 -22.14
CA GLN A 354 11.91 18.40 -22.88
C GLN A 354 12.43 16.95 -23.03
N PRO A 355 13.74 16.69 -23.25
CA PRO A 355 14.26 15.33 -23.28
C PRO A 355 14.07 14.57 -21.96
N GLU A 356 14.29 15.23 -20.82
CA GLU A 356 14.11 14.68 -19.48
C GLU A 356 12.65 14.28 -19.27
N TRP A 357 11.71 15.15 -19.64
CA TRP A 357 10.30 14.82 -19.56
C TRP A 357 9.91 13.63 -20.42
N ARG A 358 10.31 13.59 -21.70
CA ARG A 358 9.94 12.49 -22.61
C ARG A 358 10.36 11.13 -22.03
N ARG A 359 11.53 11.08 -21.40
CA ARG A 359 12.02 9.89 -20.68
C ARG A 359 11.18 9.57 -19.45
N GLN A 360 10.97 10.56 -18.58
CA GLN A 360 10.29 10.38 -17.30
C GLN A 360 8.79 10.09 -17.45
N ARG A 361 8.14 10.67 -18.46
CA ARG A 361 6.74 10.39 -18.81
C ARG A 361 6.53 8.91 -19.11
N LEU A 362 7.44 8.26 -19.83
CA LEU A 362 7.36 6.81 -20.08
C LEU A 362 7.50 6.02 -18.79
N LEU A 363 8.43 6.39 -17.90
CA LEU A 363 8.56 5.74 -16.60
C LEU A 363 7.34 5.96 -15.70
N SER A 364 6.76 7.16 -15.70
CA SER A 364 5.53 7.46 -14.96
C SER A 364 4.33 6.71 -15.54
N LEU A 365 4.22 6.58 -16.85
CA LEU A 365 3.21 5.73 -17.49
C LEU A 365 3.39 4.27 -17.07
N ALA A 366 4.64 3.75 -17.03
CA ALA A 366 4.91 2.40 -16.56
C ALA A 366 4.53 2.20 -15.09
N GLY A 367 4.98 3.11 -14.21
CA GLY A 367 4.69 3.08 -12.78
C GLY A 367 3.19 3.21 -12.47
N CYS A 368 2.51 4.18 -13.08
CA CYS A 368 1.07 4.34 -12.92
C CYS A 368 0.31 3.14 -13.49
N ALA A 369 0.65 2.64 -14.69
CA ALA A 369 -0.03 1.47 -15.25
C ALA A 369 0.11 0.24 -14.34
N MET A 370 1.28 0.03 -13.72
CA MET A 370 1.46 -0.99 -12.68
C MET A 370 0.52 -0.75 -11.48
N LEU A 371 0.38 0.48 -10.97
CA LEU A 371 -0.58 0.77 -9.89
C LEU A 371 -2.01 0.35 -10.26
N PHE A 372 -2.45 0.57 -11.50
CA PHE A 372 -3.79 0.20 -11.95
C PHE A 372 -4.00 -1.33 -12.00
N LEU A 373 -2.95 -2.13 -12.20
CA LEU A 373 -3.03 -3.61 -12.10
C LEU A 373 -3.36 -4.10 -10.69
N GLY A 374 -2.91 -3.36 -9.67
CA GLY A 374 -3.13 -3.70 -8.26
C GLY A 374 -4.36 -3.04 -7.66
N ARG A 375 -5.05 -2.15 -8.40
CA ARG A 375 -6.15 -1.34 -7.88
C ARG A 375 -7.47 -2.12 -8.01
N LYS A 376 -8.18 -2.31 -6.89
CA LYS A 376 -9.48 -3.00 -6.85
C LYS A 376 -10.57 -2.35 -7.69
N SER A 377 -10.46 -1.05 -7.95
CA SER A 377 -11.43 -0.29 -8.76
C SER A 377 -11.15 -0.36 -10.26
N THR A 378 -10.05 -1.00 -10.68
CA THR A 378 -9.79 -1.26 -12.10
C THR A 378 -10.53 -2.52 -12.49
N ASN A 379 -11.22 -2.51 -13.63
CA ASN A 379 -11.86 -3.71 -14.14
C ASN A 379 -10.80 -4.76 -14.49
N ARG A 380 -11.01 -6.00 -14.04
CA ARG A 380 -10.05 -7.10 -14.26
C ARG A 380 -9.82 -7.39 -15.75
N GLU A 381 -10.82 -7.15 -16.59
CA GLU A 381 -10.73 -7.29 -18.06
C GLU A 381 -9.76 -6.28 -18.70
N ASP A 382 -9.51 -5.15 -18.04
CA ASP A 382 -8.60 -4.12 -18.53
C ASP A 382 -7.15 -4.33 -18.04
N HIS A 383 -6.92 -5.26 -17.09
CA HIS A 383 -5.58 -5.55 -16.58
C HIS A 383 -4.58 -5.94 -17.68
N PRO A 384 -4.91 -6.81 -18.67
CA PRO A 384 -4.01 -7.10 -19.78
C PRO A 384 -3.59 -5.84 -20.54
N TRP A 385 -4.49 -4.87 -20.72
CA TRP A 385 -4.18 -3.61 -21.39
C TRP A 385 -3.18 -2.77 -20.58
N PHE A 386 -3.38 -2.65 -19.26
CA PHE A 386 -2.44 -1.93 -18.38
C PHE A 386 -1.08 -2.62 -18.30
N MET A 387 -1.03 -3.96 -18.33
CA MET A 387 0.24 -4.70 -18.34
C MET A 387 1.01 -4.44 -19.63
N ARG A 388 0.31 -4.45 -20.77
CA ARG A 388 0.89 -4.09 -22.08
C ARG A 388 1.38 -2.65 -22.10
N LEU A 389 0.61 -1.70 -21.58
CA LEU A 389 1.04 -0.30 -21.49
C LEU A 389 2.30 -0.17 -20.63
N ALA A 390 2.36 -0.82 -19.46
CA ALA A 390 3.51 -0.77 -18.58
C ALA A 390 4.77 -1.33 -19.25
N ALA A 391 4.66 -2.49 -19.90
CA ALA A 391 5.77 -3.12 -20.60
C ALA A 391 6.21 -2.33 -21.85
N ARG A 392 5.27 -1.82 -22.68
CA ARG A 392 5.60 -0.99 -23.84
C ARG A 392 6.25 0.33 -23.44
N ALA A 393 5.82 0.95 -22.34
CA ALA A 393 6.43 2.17 -21.83
C ALA A 393 7.86 1.93 -21.34
N ALA A 394 8.08 0.85 -20.59
CA ALA A 394 9.41 0.41 -20.15
C ALA A 394 10.35 0.10 -21.32
N ASP A 395 9.83 -0.63 -22.31
CA ASP A 395 10.58 -1.03 -23.51
C ASP A 395 10.95 0.17 -24.40
N ARG A 396 10.01 1.11 -24.61
CA ARG A 396 10.28 2.36 -25.34
C ARG A 396 11.30 3.23 -24.62
N PHE A 397 11.28 3.26 -23.28
CA PHE A 397 12.30 3.95 -22.48
C PHE A 397 13.68 3.27 -22.60
N ALA A 398 13.73 1.94 -22.68
CA ALA A 398 14.95 1.19 -22.90
C ALA A 398 15.56 1.46 -24.29
N ALA A 399 14.72 1.68 -25.30
CA ALA A 399 15.15 1.94 -26.68
C ALA A 399 15.63 3.38 -26.95
N MET A 400 15.48 4.31 -25.99
CA MET A 400 15.91 5.70 -26.20
C MET A 400 17.45 5.81 -26.37
N PRO A 401 17.97 6.82 -27.09
CA PRO A 401 19.42 7.03 -27.23
C PRO A 401 20.10 7.35 -25.88
N GLY A 402 21.34 6.89 -25.71
CA GLY A 402 22.09 7.04 -24.45
C GLY A 402 21.80 5.93 -23.43
N VAL A 403 21.20 4.84 -23.90
CA VAL A 403 20.79 3.69 -23.11
C VAL A 403 21.47 2.49 -23.71
N PRO A 404 22.30 1.75 -22.95
CA PRO A 404 22.76 0.46 -23.43
C PRO A 404 21.53 -0.39 -23.76
N ALA A 405 21.46 -0.90 -24.99
CA ALA A 405 20.43 -1.86 -25.34
C ALA A 405 20.42 -2.98 -24.28
N PRO A 406 19.24 -3.55 -23.94
CA PRO A 406 19.20 -4.76 -23.13
C PRO A 406 20.13 -5.76 -23.80
N ASP A 407 21.21 -6.16 -23.13
CA ASP A 407 22.06 -7.23 -23.62
C ASP A 407 21.29 -8.53 -23.35
N PRO A 408 20.78 -9.22 -24.40
CA PRO A 408 20.02 -10.45 -24.22
C PRO A 408 20.87 -11.55 -23.58
N ASP A 409 22.21 -11.45 -23.68
CA ASP A 409 23.18 -12.41 -23.13
C ASP A 409 23.81 -11.95 -21.81
N ALA A 410 23.67 -10.66 -21.43
CA ALA A 410 24.11 -10.14 -20.13
C ALA A 410 22.97 -9.88 -19.14
N ALA A 411 21.78 -10.44 -19.37
CA ALA A 411 20.98 -10.91 -18.25
C ALA A 411 21.83 -12.02 -17.60
N PRO A 412 22.47 -11.79 -16.43
CA PRO A 412 22.88 -12.96 -15.68
C PRO A 412 21.58 -13.74 -15.49
N PRO A 413 21.55 -15.07 -15.67
CA PRO A 413 20.48 -15.81 -15.04
C PRO A 413 20.51 -15.31 -13.60
N VAL A 414 19.42 -14.69 -13.12
CA VAL A 414 19.16 -14.71 -11.69
C VAL A 414 19.09 -16.19 -11.45
N ALA A 415 20.23 -16.76 -11.06
CA ALA A 415 20.28 -18.14 -10.68
C ALA A 415 19.26 -18.18 -9.56
N GLU A 416 18.11 -18.79 -9.85
CA GLU A 416 17.23 -19.35 -8.86
C GLU A 416 18.07 -20.43 -8.17
N ARG A 417 19.05 -19.98 -7.39
CA ARG A 417 19.56 -20.78 -6.31
C ARG A 417 18.45 -20.64 -5.30
N PRO A 418 17.61 -21.66 -5.06
CA PRO A 418 16.80 -21.67 -3.85
C PRO A 418 17.69 -21.33 -2.64
N PRO A 419 17.13 -20.90 -1.50
CA PRO A 419 17.93 -20.72 -0.29
C PRO A 419 18.86 -21.92 -0.14
N ALA A 420 20.14 -21.68 0.10
CA ALA A 420 21.16 -22.73 0.03
C ALA A 420 21.07 -23.64 1.26
N TRP A 421 19.97 -24.38 1.38
CA TRP A 421 19.71 -25.36 2.42
C TRP A 421 20.84 -26.37 2.42
N ARG A 422 21.47 -26.56 3.57
CA ARG A 422 22.48 -27.59 3.77
C ARG A 422 21.91 -28.63 4.73
N SER A 423 21.68 -29.83 4.23
CA SER A 423 21.24 -30.94 5.06
C SER A 423 22.31 -31.30 6.09
N LEU A 424 21.86 -31.60 7.29
CA LEU A 424 22.64 -32.17 8.38
C LEU A 424 22.45 -33.69 8.41
N PRO A 425 23.47 -34.44 8.85
CA PRO A 425 23.36 -35.89 9.00
C PRO A 425 22.34 -36.29 10.07
N GLU A 426 22.16 -35.45 11.09
CA GLU A 426 21.18 -35.63 12.16
C GLU A 426 20.51 -34.28 12.47
N PRO A 427 19.19 -34.23 12.76
CA PRO A 427 18.51 -33.01 13.13
C PRO A 427 19.07 -32.40 14.42
N LEU A 428 19.20 -31.07 14.46
CA LEU A 428 19.59 -30.38 15.69
C LEU A 428 18.49 -30.53 16.76
N PRO A 429 18.87 -30.64 18.05
CA PRO A 429 17.90 -30.74 19.13
C PRO A 429 17.10 -29.45 19.28
N VAL A 430 15.77 -29.57 19.26
CA VAL A 430 14.82 -28.45 19.36
C VAL A 430 14.02 -28.57 20.65
N THR A 431 13.99 -27.49 21.45
CA THR A 431 13.03 -27.33 22.55
C THR A 431 11.76 -26.69 22.01
N TRP A 432 10.72 -27.49 21.81
CA TRP A 432 9.41 -27.03 21.31
C TRP A 432 8.65 -26.19 22.34
N LEU A 433 7.64 -25.44 21.91
CA LEU A 433 6.81 -24.53 22.70
C LEU A 433 6.27 -25.19 23.98
N SER A 434 5.81 -26.44 23.88
CA SER A 434 5.33 -27.23 25.01
C SER A 434 6.37 -27.44 26.13
N GLY A 435 7.67 -27.35 25.80
CA GLY A 435 8.79 -27.39 26.74
C GLY A 435 9.37 -26.02 27.10
N LEU A 436 9.02 -24.95 26.36
CA LEU A 436 9.44 -23.58 26.64
C LEU A 436 8.51 -22.90 27.66
N LEU A 437 7.21 -23.14 27.55
CA LEU A 437 6.20 -22.52 28.42
C LEU A 437 5.85 -23.41 29.61
N ARG A 438 5.78 -22.81 30.80
CA ARG A 438 5.18 -23.48 31.96
C ARG A 438 3.67 -23.65 31.72
N PRO A 439 3.03 -24.72 32.24
CA PRO A 439 1.60 -24.96 32.05
C PRO A 439 0.69 -23.79 32.46
N ARG A 440 1.08 -23.04 33.51
CA ARG A 440 0.34 -21.84 33.96
C ARG A 440 0.44 -20.69 32.96
N THR A 441 1.63 -20.41 32.45
CA THR A 441 1.88 -19.39 31.41
C THR A 441 1.13 -19.73 30.13
N ALA A 442 1.23 -20.96 29.64
CA ALA A 442 0.53 -21.41 28.44
C ALA A 442 -1.01 -21.32 28.55
N ALA A 443 -1.56 -21.49 29.77
CA ALA A 443 -2.99 -21.29 30.01
C ALA A 443 -3.40 -19.80 30.00
N ARG A 444 -2.52 -18.91 30.47
CA ARG A 444 -2.78 -17.46 30.57
C ARG A 444 -2.65 -16.74 29.24
N THR A 445 -1.75 -17.19 28.37
CA THR A 445 -1.40 -16.49 27.14
C THR A 445 -2.18 -16.97 25.93
N ALA A 446 -3.11 -17.92 26.04
CA ALA A 446 -3.82 -18.50 24.88
C ALA A 446 -2.90 -19.12 23.81
N ALA A 447 -1.64 -19.44 24.12
CA ALA A 447 -0.67 -20.08 23.24
C ALA A 447 -0.95 -21.59 22.99
N ARG A 448 -2.23 -22.00 23.01
CA ARG A 448 -2.66 -23.41 22.93
C ARG A 448 -2.83 -23.91 21.49
N THR A 449 -3.00 -23.00 20.54
CA THR A 449 -3.09 -23.27 19.10
C THR A 449 -2.21 -22.29 18.34
N ALA A 450 -0.95 -22.65 18.13
CA ALA A 450 0.06 -21.72 17.64
C ALA A 450 0.95 -22.35 16.57
N VAL A 451 1.37 -21.54 15.63
CA VAL A 451 2.52 -21.84 14.78
C VAL A 451 3.80 -21.43 15.50
N GLU A 452 4.76 -22.32 15.59
CA GLU A 452 6.05 -22.13 16.26
C GLU A 452 7.22 -22.26 15.28
N LEU A 453 8.13 -21.28 15.28
CA LEU A 453 9.33 -21.23 14.46
C LEU A 453 10.57 -21.17 15.35
N HIS A 454 11.57 -22.00 15.06
CA HIS A 454 12.79 -22.11 15.84
C HIS A 454 14.04 -21.96 14.97
N LEU A 455 14.97 -21.10 15.38
CA LEU A 455 16.32 -20.99 14.85
C LEU A 455 17.31 -21.59 15.87
N VAL A 456 17.88 -22.74 15.53
CA VAL A 456 18.87 -23.45 16.36
C VAL A 456 20.27 -23.13 15.84
N PRO A 457 21.19 -22.59 16.65
CA PRO A 457 22.52 -22.22 16.17
C PRO A 457 23.31 -23.42 15.66
N TYR A 458 24.01 -23.23 14.53
CA TYR A 458 24.99 -24.16 14.00
C TYR A 458 26.34 -23.47 13.76
N PRO A 459 27.46 -23.97 14.33
CA PRO A 459 27.52 -25.08 15.29
C PRO A 459 26.79 -24.74 16.62
N PRO A 460 26.40 -25.76 17.41
CA PRO A 460 25.76 -25.55 18.70
C PRO A 460 26.59 -24.63 19.61
N LEU A 461 25.91 -23.75 20.33
CA LEU A 461 26.53 -22.77 21.21
C LEU A 461 25.97 -22.91 22.63
N GLU A 462 26.83 -22.80 23.63
CA GLU A 462 26.39 -22.59 25.01
C GLU A 462 26.49 -21.11 25.34
N LEU A 463 25.37 -20.49 25.74
CA LEU A 463 25.39 -19.10 26.19
C LEU A 463 25.99 -19.02 27.61
N PRO A 464 26.91 -18.08 27.88
CA PRO A 464 27.46 -17.90 29.21
C PRO A 464 26.37 -17.56 30.24
N ALA A 465 26.45 -18.17 31.42
CA ALA A 465 25.55 -17.92 32.55
C ALA A 465 25.52 -16.44 33.03
N ALA A 466 26.44 -15.59 32.53
CA ALA A 466 26.62 -14.20 32.92
C ALA A 466 25.70 -13.19 32.19
N THR A 467 24.77 -13.62 31.33
CA THR A 467 23.77 -12.69 30.76
C THR A 467 22.82 -12.26 31.87
N ARG A 468 22.83 -10.98 32.23
CA ARG A 468 21.91 -10.43 33.24
C ARG A 468 20.46 -10.68 32.80
N PRO A 469 19.61 -11.33 33.63
CA PRO A 469 18.21 -11.59 33.32
C PRO A 469 17.44 -10.38 32.80
N GLU A 470 17.66 -9.22 33.43
CA GLU A 470 16.97 -7.96 33.10
C GLU A 470 17.29 -7.49 31.68
N ALA A 471 18.53 -7.67 31.23
CA ALA A 471 18.93 -7.32 29.87
C ALA A 471 18.34 -8.27 28.83
N LEU A 472 18.04 -9.52 29.20
CA LEU A 472 17.41 -10.48 28.30
C LEU A 472 15.91 -10.22 28.16
N GLU A 473 15.24 -9.89 29.27
CA GLU A 473 13.83 -9.48 29.30
C GLU A 473 13.57 -8.30 28.36
N GLU A 474 14.36 -7.22 28.51
CA GLU A 474 14.24 -6.02 27.69
C GLU A 474 14.51 -6.31 26.21
N ARG A 475 15.49 -7.17 25.90
CA ARG A 475 15.83 -7.54 24.51
C ARG A 475 14.72 -8.32 23.82
N LEU A 476 14.13 -9.31 24.50
CA LEU A 476 13.03 -10.09 23.93
C LEU A 476 11.77 -9.22 23.77
N LEU A 477 11.48 -8.38 24.75
CA LEU A 477 10.34 -7.45 24.68
C LEU A 477 10.50 -6.45 23.52
N THR A 478 11.69 -5.84 23.40
CA THR A 478 11.99 -4.89 22.31
C THR A 478 11.91 -5.56 20.95
N ALA A 479 12.55 -6.72 20.78
CA ALA A 479 12.51 -7.46 19.52
C ALA A 479 11.07 -7.88 19.14
N GLY A 480 10.27 -8.29 20.12
CA GLY A 480 8.85 -8.64 19.93
C GLY A 480 8.02 -7.44 19.49
N ARG A 481 8.18 -6.27 20.12
CA ARG A 481 7.44 -5.05 19.77
C ARG A 481 7.86 -4.46 18.43
N ASP A 482 9.17 -4.41 18.17
CA ASP A 482 9.73 -3.93 16.90
C ASP A 482 9.26 -4.76 15.71
N ALA A 483 9.09 -6.07 15.90
CA ALA A 483 8.56 -7.01 14.91
C ALA A 483 7.02 -7.10 14.93
N ARG A 484 6.34 -6.31 15.77
CA ARG A 484 4.87 -6.29 15.95
C ARG A 484 4.28 -7.64 16.38
N LEU A 485 5.05 -8.44 17.11
CA LEU A 485 4.59 -9.71 17.66
C LEU A 485 3.70 -9.52 18.89
N PHE A 486 3.97 -8.49 19.70
CA PHE A 486 3.04 -7.97 20.74
C PHE A 486 2.84 -6.48 20.54
N GLY A 487 1.66 -5.98 20.90
CA GLY A 487 1.39 -4.53 20.94
C GLY A 487 2.19 -3.81 22.04
N GLU A 488 2.40 -2.50 21.89
CA GLU A 488 3.11 -1.68 22.90
C GLU A 488 2.44 -1.71 24.28
N GLU A 489 1.12 -1.77 24.30
CA GLU A 489 0.29 -1.82 25.53
C GLU A 489 -0.09 -3.26 25.91
N GLU A 490 0.31 -4.25 25.11
CA GLU A 490 0.01 -5.63 25.40
C GLU A 490 0.75 -6.11 26.65
N LYS A 491 0.02 -6.81 27.52
CA LYS A 491 0.63 -7.39 28.73
C LYS A 491 1.47 -8.60 28.33
N VAL A 492 2.78 -8.49 28.50
CA VAL A 492 3.74 -9.57 28.25
C VAL A 492 4.10 -10.25 29.58
N ASP A 493 3.97 -11.58 29.61
CA ASP A 493 4.45 -12.45 30.68
C ASP A 493 5.95 -12.74 30.50
N GLN A 494 6.74 -12.42 31.53
CA GLN A 494 8.18 -12.69 31.60
C GLN A 494 8.53 -13.35 32.95
N GLU A 495 7.70 -14.29 33.43
CA GLU A 495 8.04 -15.11 34.61
C GLU A 495 9.40 -15.85 34.48
N ASP A 496 9.80 -16.16 33.25
CA ASP A 496 11.15 -16.62 32.92
C ASP A 496 11.83 -15.53 32.07
N PRO A 497 12.99 -14.97 32.48
CA PRO A 497 13.67 -13.92 31.73
C PRO A 497 14.07 -14.34 30.30
N ALA A 498 14.14 -15.64 30.04
CA ALA A 498 14.40 -16.21 28.73
C ALA A 498 13.15 -16.31 27.84
N VAL A 499 11.99 -15.86 28.31
CA VAL A 499 10.69 -15.96 27.64
C VAL A 499 9.94 -14.63 27.72
N ALA A 500 9.37 -14.20 26.61
CA ALA A 500 8.42 -13.10 26.55
C ALA A 500 7.15 -13.60 25.85
N ALA A 501 6.05 -13.74 26.58
CA ALA A 501 4.80 -14.29 26.05
C ALA A 501 3.65 -13.29 26.21
N GLY A 502 3.13 -12.78 25.09
CA GLY A 502 2.02 -11.83 25.07
C GLY A 502 0.68 -12.48 25.45
N SER A 503 -0.26 -11.67 25.93
CA SER A 503 -1.65 -12.10 26.16
C SER A 503 -2.40 -12.53 24.89
N SER A 504 -1.89 -12.18 23.71
CA SER A 504 -2.45 -12.52 22.38
C SER A 504 -2.19 -13.96 21.92
N GLY A 505 -1.34 -14.73 22.62
CA GLY A 505 -0.93 -16.07 22.17
C GLY A 505 0.38 -16.10 21.44
N ALA A 506 1.01 -14.95 21.20
CA ALA A 506 2.32 -14.89 20.59
C ALA A 506 3.44 -14.86 21.65
N GLY A 507 4.68 -15.16 21.23
CA GLY A 507 5.82 -15.10 22.14
C GLY A 507 7.19 -15.24 21.50
N LEU A 508 8.23 -14.91 22.27
CA LEU A 508 9.64 -15.14 21.96
C LEU A 508 10.33 -15.87 23.10
N ALA A 509 11.33 -16.69 22.78
CA ALA A 509 12.21 -17.29 23.77
C ALA A 509 13.66 -17.42 23.27
N LEU A 510 14.61 -17.33 24.20
CA LEU A 510 16.02 -17.63 23.97
C LEU A 510 16.50 -18.67 24.99
N THR A 511 16.74 -19.90 24.55
CA THR A 511 17.21 -20.97 25.44
C THR A 511 18.69 -20.82 25.80
N ARG A 512 19.18 -21.58 26.79
CA ARG A 512 20.61 -21.65 27.13
C ARG A 512 21.49 -22.23 26.02
N THR A 513 20.94 -23.08 25.16
CA THR A 513 21.60 -23.57 23.92
C THR A 513 21.60 -22.50 22.82
N GLY A 514 21.01 -21.34 23.11
CA GLY A 514 20.84 -20.23 22.20
C GLY A 514 19.84 -20.50 21.08
N GLN A 515 18.98 -21.51 21.21
CA GLN A 515 17.84 -21.62 20.32
C GLN A 515 16.95 -20.38 20.50
N LEU A 516 16.66 -19.73 19.39
CA LEU A 516 15.70 -18.65 19.29
C LEU A 516 14.38 -19.25 18.86
N SER A 517 13.30 -18.96 19.58
CA SER A 517 11.95 -19.45 19.25
C SER A 517 10.96 -18.30 19.21
N ALA A 518 10.09 -18.28 18.20
CA ALA A 518 8.96 -17.37 18.12
C ALA A 518 7.70 -18.17 17.83
N TRP A 519 6.56 -17.71 18.35
CA TRP A 519 5.27 -18.31 18.03
C TRP A 519 4.16 -17.26 17.96
N THR A 520 3.08 -17.62 17.27
CA THR A 520 1.85 -16.82 17.21
C THR A 520 0.64 -17.72 17.05
N GLY A 521 -0.52 -17.27 17.54
CA GLY A 521 -1.78 -18.01 17.40
C GLY A 521 -2.18 -18.22 15.94
N LEU A 522 -2.93 -19.28 15.66
CA LEU A 522 -3.54 -19.51 14.35
C LEU A 522 -4.88 -18.75 14.22
N PRO A 523 -5.32 -18.38 13.00
CA PRO A 523 -6.67 -17.90 12.78
C PRO A 523 -7.68 -19.02 13.09
N HIS A 524 -8.89 -18.63 13.50
CA HIS A 524 -9.96 -19.57 13.84
C HIS A 524 -11.19 -19.31 12.98
N ASP A 525 -11.87 -20.38 12.58
CA ASP A 525 -13.24 -20.35 12.06
C ASP A 525 -14.23 -20.88 13.10
N GLU A 526 -15.50 -21.09 12.71
CA GLU A 526 -16.54 -21.66 13.58
C GLU A 526 -16.21 -23.08 14.09
N TRP A 527 -15.26 -23.78 13.46
CA TRP A 527 -14.91 -25.18 13.71
C TRP A 527 -13.56 -25.37 14.41
N GLY A 528 -12.69 -24.36 14.39
CA GLY A 528 -11.41 -24.38 15.09
C GLY A 528 -10.30 -23.63 14.36
N PRO A 529 -9.03 -23.88 14.73
CA PRO A 529 -7.88 -23.28 14.05
C PRO A 529 -7.78 -23.70 12.58
N VAL A 530 -7.44 -22.74 11.72
CA VAL A 530 -7.32 -22.92 10.26
C VAL A 530 -5.88 -22.69 9.81
N LEU A 531 -5.36 -23.60 8.98
CA LEU A 531 -4.13 -23.44 8.21
C LEU A 531 -4.47 -22.84 6.86
N ASP A 532 -4.38 -21.52 6.78
CA ASP A 532 -4.44 -20.76 5.54
C ASP A 532 -3.01 -20.52 5.04
N ARG A 533 -2.75 -20.90 3.78
CA ARG A 533 -1.42 -20.83 3.17
C ARG A 533 -0.85 -19.41 3.20
N ASP A 534 -1.66 -18.41 2.86
CA ASP A 534 -1.18 -17.04 2.69
C ASP A 534 -1.00 -16.36 4.06
N ASP A 535 -1.90 -16.64 5.00
CA ASP A 535 -1.77 -16.22 6.41
C ASP A 535 -0.55 -16.87 7.09
N LEU A 536 -0.30 -18.17 6.86
CA LEU A 536 0.88 -18.86 7.37
C LEU A 536 2.17 -18.23 6.83
N ALA A 537 2.23 -17.88 5.55
CA ALA A 537 3.41 -17.24 4.96
C ALA A 537 3.70 -15.88 5.62
N GLU A 538 2.66 -15.07 5.86
CA GLU A 538 2.79 -13.79 6.55
C GLU A 538 3.23 -13.94 8.01
N ARG A 539 2.63 -14.89 8.74
CA ARG A 539 2.99 -15.21 10.12
C ARG A 539 4.44 -15.67 10.21
N LEU A 540 4.86 -16.63 9.39
CA LEU A 540 6.23 -17.14 9.40
C LEU A 540 7.26 -16.07 9.08
N ARG A 541 6.96 -15.16 8.15
CA ARG A 541 7.82 -14.00 7.86
C ARG A 541 7.97 -13.09 9.08
N THR A 542 6.86 -12.80 9.77
CA THR A 542 6.86 -12.00 11.02
C THR A 542 7.67 -12.68 12.12
N LEU A 543 7.47 -13.99 12.33
CA LEU A 543 8.24 -14.77 13.30
C LEU A 543 9.74 -14.76 12.96
N LEU A 544 10.10 -14.92 11.68
CA LEU A 544 11.49 -14.91 11.24
C LEU A 544 12.15 -13.54 11.47
N ASP A 545 11.47 -12.43 11.15
CA ASP A 545 11.98 -11.07 11.40
C ASP A 545 12.20 -10.83 12.90
N ALA A 546 11.23 -11.24 13.74
CA ALA A 546 11.34 -11.14 15.19
C ALA A 546 12.58 -11.89 15.72
N LEU A 547 12.83 -13.10 15.23
CA LEU A 547 13.99 -13.90 15.65
C LEU A 547 15.31 -13.30 15.20
N LEU A 548 15.38 -12.74 13.99
CA LEU A 548 16.60 -12.13 13.46
C LEU A 548 16.98 -10.82 14.18
N ARG A 549 16.00 -10.12 14.76
CA ARG A 549 16.19 -8.89 15.54
C ARG A 549 16.73 -9.12 16.94
N VAL A 550 16.57 -10.31 17.52
CA VAL A 550 17.17 -10.63 18.81
C VAL A 550 18.70 -10.63 18.63
N PRO A 551 19.43 -9.64 19.19
CA PRO A 551 20.87 -9.52 18.92
C PRO A 551 21.60 -10.73 19.49
N ARG A 552 22.61 -11.29 18.82
CA ARG A 552 23.39 -12.39 19.38
C ARG A 552 24.84 -12.42 18.87
N PRO A 553 25.82 -12.74 19.72
CA PRO A 553 27.14 -13.15 19.26
C PRO A 553 27.18 -14.62 18.78
N GLY A 554 27.81 -14.86 17.62
CA GLY A 554 28.58 -16.09 17.40
C GLY A 554 28.11 -17.14 16.39
N SER A 555 26.89 -17.12 15.85
CA SER A 555 26.46 -18.09 14.80
C SER A 555 26.14 -17.42 13.48
N ALA A 556 26.78 -17.92 12.42
CA ALA A 556 26.48 -17.53 11.04
C ALA A 556 25.40 -18.41 10.41
N ASP A 557 25.19 -19.65 10.88
CA ASP A 557 24.23 -20.61 10.34
C ASP A 557 23.21 -21.04 11.41
N PHE A 558 21.99 -21.35 10.99
CA PHE A 558 20.90 -21.81 11.86
C PHE A 558 20.18 -23.00 11.25
N GLY A 559 19.97 -24.04 12.04
CA GLY A 559 18.96 -25.06 11.77
C GLY A 559 17.56 -24.50 12.00
N ILE A 560 16.63 -24.83 11.11
CA ILE A 560 15.27 -24.29 11.15
C ILE A 560 14.28 -25.40 11.46
N ALA A 561 13.53 -25.25 12.54
CA ALA A 561 12.41 -26.12 12.86
C ALA A 561 11.10 -25.33 12.91
N LEU A 562 10.01 -25.97 12.50
CA LEU A 562 8.69 -25.36 12.40
C LEU A 562 7.64 -26.38 12.85
N GLY A 563 6.68 -25.97 13.67
CA GLY A 563 5.60 -26.84 14.12
C GLY A 563 4.27 -26.12 14.29
N ILE A 564 3.20 -26.89 14.42
CA ILE A 564 1.92 -26.41 14.93
C ILE A 564 1.64 -27.07 16.28
N GLU A 565 1.59 -26.28 17.35
CA GLU A 565 1.02 -26.70 18.62
C GLU A 565 -0.50 -26.63 18.51
N THR A 566 -1.20 -27.74 18.79
CA THR A 566 -2.66 -27.82 18.63
C THR A 566 -3.40 -27.86 19.94
N GLY A 567 -2.72 -28.09 21.06
CA GLY A 567 -3.36 -28.23 22.37
C GLY A 567 -4.39 -29.35 22.42
N GLY A 568 -4.34 -30.30 21.47
CA GLY A 568 -5.31 -31.38 21.29
C GLY A 568 -6.56 -31.03 20.45
N LEU A 569 -6.64 -29.82 19.87
CA LEU A 569 -7.74 -29.41 19.00
C LEU A 569 -7.60 -29.93 17.56
N VAL A 570 -8.74 -30.01 16.87
CA VAL A 570 -8.83 -30.34 15.44
C VAL A 570 -8.41 -29.11 14.64
N VAL A 571 -7.59 -29.31 13.60
CA VAL A 571 -7.11 -28.24 12.72
C VAL A 571 -7.65 -28.46 11.32
N SER A 572 -8.16 -27.41 10.70
CA SER A 572 -8.63 -27.40 9.31
C SER A 572 -7.58 -26.78 8.40
N ALA A 573 -7.56 -27.12 7.11
CA ALA A 573 -6.81 -26.39 6.08
C ALA A 573 -7.79 -25.77 5.08
N GLY A 574 -7.55 -24.51 4.68
CA GLY A 574 -8.43 -23.74 3.81
C GLY A 574 -8.23 -22.23 3.97
N HIS A 575 -9.06 -21.42 3.31
CA HIS A 575 -9.00 -19.97 3.43
C HIS A 575 -9.72 -19.48 4.69
N ALA A 576 -9.05 -18.69 5.53
CA ALA A 576 -9.59 -18.23 6.81
C ALA A 576 -10.82 -17.30 6.69
N HIS A 577 -11.11 -16.79 5.48
CA HIS A 577 -12.21 -15.86 5.20
C HIS A 577 -13.16 -16.34 4.08
N ALA A 578 -13.10 -17.63 3.71
CA ALA A 578 -14.03 -18.18 2.72
C ALA A 578 -15.45 -18.32 3.30
N PRO A 579 -16.51 -18.08 2.50
CA PRO A 579 -17.88 -18.35 2.90
C PRO A 579 -18.07 -19.84 3.23
N PRO A 580 -19.03 -20.22 4.10
CA PRO A 580 -19.17 -21.56 4.71
C PRO A 580 -19.36 -22.75 3.73
N HIS A 581 -19.42 -22.50 2.42
CA HIS A 581 -19.55 -23.53 1.38
C HIS A 581 -18.25 -23.79 0.57
N ASP A 582 -17.20 -22.99 0.73
CA ASP A 582 -15.90 -23.22 0.09
C ASP A 582 -14.99 -24.08 1.00
N ALA A 583 -15.27 -25.39 0.95
CA ALA A 583 -14.43 -26.53 1.36
C ALA A 583 -13.27 -26.29 2.37
N THR A 584 -13.59 -25.94 3.62
CA THR A 584 -12.72 -26.31 4.75
C THR A 584 -12.90 -27.80 5.03
N ARG A 585 -11.82 -28.59 4.97
CA ARG A 585 -11.87 -30.02 5.33
C ARG A 585 -11.35 -30.19 6.75
N PRO A 586 -12.22 -30.34 7.78
CA PRO A 586 -11.76 -30.58 9.14
C PRO A 586 -11.02 -31.92 9.21
N ARG A 587 -9.81 -31.94 9.78
CA ARG A 587 -8.97 -33.15 9.86
C ARG A 587 -8.43 -33.37 11.27
N ARG A 588 -8.59 -34.60 11.77
CA ARG A 588 -8.15 -35.01 13.11
C ARG A 588 -6.75 -35.64 13.04
N MET A 589 -5.76 -35.01 13.63
CA MET A 589 -4.36 -35.44 13.56
C MET A 589 -3.96 -36.43 14.67
N ALA A 590 -2.88 -37.18 14.46
CA ALA A 590 -2.27 -38.08 15.46
C ALA A 590 -1.33 -37.37 16.44
N GLY A 591 -0.76 -36.24 16.01
CA GLY A 591 0.16 -35.40 16.76
C GLY A 591 0.41 -34.09 15.99
N PRO A 592 1.13 -33.13 16.59
CA PRO A 592 1.41 -31.84 15.97
C PRO A 592 2.32 -32.00 14.73
N PRO A 593 1.98 -31.43 13.55
CA PRO A 593 2.85 -31.45 12.39
C PRO A 593 4.13 -30.68 12.71
N ARG A 594 5.30 -31.28 12.45
CA ARG A 594 6.61 -30.71 12.75
C ARG A 594 7.60 -30.96 11.62
N LEU A 595 8.33 -29.92 11.26
CA LEU A 595 9.55 -29.96 10.47
C LEU A 595 10.73 -29.89 11.45
N LEU A 596 11.61 -30.88 11.40
CA LEU A 596 12.79 -30.95 12.26
C LEU A 596 13.90 -30.00 11.74
N ALA A 597 14.84 -29.63 12.61
CA ALA A 597 16.01 -28.83 12.24
C ALA A 597 17.10 -29.68 11.58
N ASP A 598 16.76 -30.36 10.48
CA ASP A 598 17.63 -31.23 9.69
C ASP A 598 18.36 -30.53 8.55
N GLU A 599 18.08 -29.24 8.35
CA GLU A 599 18.75 -28.38 7.38
C GLU A 599 19.13 -27.05 8.02
N ILE A 600 20.26 -26.49 7.59
CA ILE A 600 20.74 -25.19 8.03
C ILE A 600 20.70 -24.15 6.90
N LEU A 601 20.48 -22.89 7.29
CA LEU A 601 20.62 -21.71 6.44
C LEU A 601 21.51 -20.67 7.11
N ALA A 602 22.25 -19.94 6.29
CA ALA A 602 23.04 -18.82 6.76
C ALA A 602 22.15 -17.64 7.18
N ARG A 603 22.56 -16.89 8.20
CA ARG A 603 21.84 -15.72 8.73
C ARG A 603 21.58 -14.66 7.67
N HIS A 604 22.54 -14.45 6.76
CA HIS A 604 22.39 -13.49 5.68
C HIS A 604 21.35 -13.94 4.64
N GLU A 605 21.21 -15.25 4.38
CA GLU A 605 20.14 -15.80 3.53
C GLU A 605 18.77 -15.61 4.23
N LEU A 606 18.68 -15.90 5.53
CA LEU A 606 17.46 -15.66 6.31
C LEU A 606 17.03 -14.19 6.29
N ALA A 607 17.99 -13.26 6.38
CA ALA A 607 17.71 -11.83 6.37
C ALA A 607 17.37 -11.27 4.98
N SER A 608 18.07 -11.71 3.93
CA SER A 608 17.88 -11.19 2.57
C SER A 608 16.76 -11.89 1.80
N ARG A 609 16.37 -13.10 2.21
CA ARG A 609 15.40 -13.95 1.50
C ARG A 609 14.29 -14.50 2.40
N GLY A 610 13.99 -13.82 3.50
CA GLY A 610 13.06 -14.30 4.52
C GLY A 610 11.69 -14.73 3.98
N SER A 611 11.16 -14.05 2.96
CA SER A 611 9.90 -14.42 2.31
C SER A 611 9.99 -15.76 1.55
N GLU A 612 11.08 -16.01 0.83
CA GLU A 612 11.27 -17.27 0.08
C GLU A 612 11.50 -18.45 1.03
N VAL A 613 12.18 -18.20 2.16
CA VAL A 613 12.31 -19.18 3.24
C VAL A 613 10.95 -19.48 3.87
N ALA A 614 10.15 -18.46 4.17
CA ALA A 614 8.81 -18.63 4.72
C ALA A 614 7.91 -19.45 3.79
N ASP A 615 7.85 -19.10 2.50
CA ASP A 615 7.07 -19.83 1.49
C ASP A 615 7.49 -21.31 1.42
N ALA A 616 8.79 -21.59 1.36
CA ALA A 616 9.31 -22.95 1.34
C ALA A 616 8.92 -23.75 2.61
N LEU A 617 8.96 -23.10 3.78
CA LEU A 617 8.55 -23.70 5.04
C LEU A 617 7.04 -23.96 5.10
N VAL A 618 6.20 -23.05 4.56
CA VAL A 618 4.74 -23.26 4.45
C VAL A 618 4.45 -24.49 3.61
N GLU A 619 5.04 -24.61 2.42
CA GLU A 619 4.79 -25.75 1.54
C GLU A 619 5.23 -27.07 2.19
N ARG A 620 6.38 -27.08 2.87
CA ARG A 620 6.86 -28.26 3.61
C ARG A 620 5.94 -28.62 4.77
N LEU A 621 5.46 -27.62 5.52
CA LEU A 621 4.56 -27.83 6.66
C LEU A 621 3.20 -28.34 6.20
N LEU A 622 2.62 -27.75 5.16
CA LEU A 622 1.36 -28.20 4.56
C LEU A 622 1.52 -29.61 3.98
N THR A 623 2.64 -29.92 3.33
CA THR A 623 2.93 -31.28 2.86
C THR A 623 3.01 -32.27 4.03
N ALA A 624 3.69 -31.92 5.12
CA ALA A 624 3.75 -32.76 6.32
C ALA A 624 2.36 -32.94 6.96
N PHE A 625 1.56 -31.87 7.00
CA PHE A 625 0.18 -31.89 7.47
C PHE A 625 -0.71 -32.81 6.62
N TYR A 626 -0.58 -32.77 5.30
CA TYR A 626 -1.36 -33.63 4.41
C TYR A 626 -0.89 -35.09 4.47
N ARG A 627 0.41 -35.37 4.52
CA ARG A 627 0.95 -36.75 4.61
C ARG A 627 0.57 -37.45 5.92
N GLY A 628 0.69 -36.76 7.06
CA GLY A 628 0.31 -37.32 8.36
C GLY A 628 -1.18 -37.63 8.50
N ALA A 629 -2.01 -37.17 7.56
CA ALA A 629 -3.43 -37.49 7.49
C ALA A 629 -3.74 -38.71 6.61
N ASP A 630 -2.85 -39.07 5.67
CA ASP A 630 -3.04 -40.19 4.74
C ASP A 630 -2.43 -41.52 5.27
N GLU A 631 -1.57 -41.47 6.29
CA GLU A 631 -0.98 -42.66 6.96
C GLU A 631 -1.91 -43.34 7.99
N ARG A 632 -3.24 -43.20 7.83
CA ARG A 632 -4.26 -43.86 8.65
C ARG A 632 -5.28 -44.66 7.85
#